data_AF-A0A1Y2L0Z7-F1
#
_entry.id   AF-A0A1Y2L0Z7-F1
#
_cell.length_a   1.000
_cell.length_b   1.000
_cell.length_c   1.000
_cell.angle_alpha   90.00
_cell.angle_beta   90.00
_cell.angle_gamma   90.00
#
_symmetry.space_group_name_H-M   'P 1'
#
loop_
_entity.id
_entity.type
_entity.pdbx_description
1 polymer ?
#
loop_
_entity_poly.entity_id
_entity_poly.type
_entity_poly.pdbx_seq_one_letter_code
_entity_poly.pdbx_strand_id
1 'polypeptide(L)'
;MSHDPLIPFYRQLGIKPGASEKEIKLAYRKLAFEFHPDRNSDADAEEKFKDVTEAYEILIGIRRRPPNGARSNGTGNNGTGNNGTGNNGTGAAGAAQAAKGSDKGTTGPTGADHAQTNKQGFAGAGRKQNPPDREDRYAEASSAYQRHQAKTGQRDPKINPGARRHHKSANRTGDTSGFARCAVTDVISAQPRHIEFTVIRGFLNSIRRETISAVLSPKGARRMALRASLRTWLGGFWGWRSFFPAWRAIITNMRGGTFPAEANAQLLFNQATAFERSGNKPLARAVLLQASDFIGHSRSALAEQIRANLRRLDTGQPARRVRDEWQRVAMLDALMHLAPVFVVIFALLLAFGPAHTYFSTEFPGQVRHTIATIRDKVEDLITPQTDPYYVDQQFLNLRTGAGIKFPIMRQLSRFETVFLIGENQNFWIRVKTELGEDGYVNADALVPGDGSAARDEWCAQNKCD
;
A
#
# COMPACT_ATOMS: atom_id res chain seq x y z
N MET A 1 -30.42 33.85 -45.46
CA MET A 1 -31.33 32.86 -46.07
C MET A 1 -31.34 31.65 -45.15
N SER A 2 -32.45 31.40 -44.47
CA SER A 2 -32.67 30.15 -43.73
C SER A 2 -32.65 29.00 -44.74
N HIS A 3 -31.51 28.33 -44.88
CA HIS A 3 -31.43 27.11 -45.67
C HIS A 3 -32.25 26.04 -44.96
N ASP A 4 -33.41 25.70 -45.52
CA ASP A 4 -34.15 24.52 -45.07
C ASP A 4 -33.21 23.30 -45.24
N PRO A 5 -32.84 22.63 -44.14
CA PRO A 5 -31.86 21.56 -44.15
C PRO A 5 -32.34 20.34 -44.94
N LEU A 6 -33.61 20.31 -45.38
CA LEU A 6 -34.18 19.24 -46.19
C LEU A 6 -34.01 19.43 -47.70
N ILE A 7 -33.70 20.64 -48.16
CA ILE A 7 -33.53 20.97 -49.60
C ILE A 7 -32.55 20.02 -50.32
N PRO A 8 -31.40 19.61 -49.73
CA PRO A 8 -30.49 18.67 -50.37
C PRO A 8 -31.12 17.30 -50.67
N PHE A 9 -31.98 16.77 -49.79
CA PHE A 9 -32.63 15.47 -50.00
C PHE A 9 -33.70 15.53 -51.10
N TYR A 10 -34.49 16.61 -51.16
CA TYR A 10 -35.42 16.83 -52.27
C TYR A 10 -34.67 16.95 -53.60
N ARG A 11 -33.51 17.62 -53.60
CA ARG A 11 -32.63 17.73 -54.78
C ARG A 11 -32.05 16.37 -55.19
N GLN A 12 -31.64 15.54 -54.24
CA GLN A 12 -31.12 14.19 -54.49
C GLN A 12 -32.16 13.30 -55.17
N LEU A 13 -33.43 13.43 -54.77
CA LEU A 13 -34.57 12.74 -55.42
C LEU A 13 -35.07 13.45 -56.70
N GLY A 14 -34.48 14.59 -57.09
CA GLY A 14 -34.89 15.33 -58.29
C GLY A 14 -36.28 15.98 -58.21
N ILE A 15 -36.78 16.26 -57.02
CA ILE A 15 -38.13 16.81 -56.77
C ILE A 15 -38.08 18.18 -56.11
N LYS A 16 -39.19 18.93 -56.17
CA LYS A 16 -39.29 20.26 -55.54
C LYS A 16 -39.36 20.15 -54.01
N PRO A 17 -38.76 21.08 -53.25
CA PRO A 17 -38.95 21.17 -51.81
C PRO A 17 -40.43 21.23 -51.44
N GLY A 18 -40.87 20.41 -50.48
CA GLY A 18 -42.27 20.32 -50.06
C GLY A 18 -43.15 19.35 -50.87
N ALA A 19 -42.57 18.54 -51.77
CA ALA A 19 -43.29 17.50 -52.50
C ALA A 19 -44.11 16.57 -51.57
N SER A 20 -45.23 16.06 -52.10
CA SER A 20 -46.11 15.13 -51.41
C SER A 20 -45.43 13.77 -51.18
N GLU A 21 -45.88 13.01 -50.17
CA GLU A 21 -45.36 11.66 -49.90
C GLU A 21 -45.49 10.73 -51.13
N LYS A 22 -46.56 10.90 -51.91
CA LYS A 22 -46.78 10.15 -53.16
C LYS A 22 -45.69 10.47 -54.19
N GLU A 23 -45.33 11.74 -54.34
CA GLU A 23 -44.26 12.19 -55.25
C GLU A 23 -42.88 11.70 -54.79
N ILE A 24 -42.59 11.77 -53.49
CA ILE A 24 -41.35 11.25 -52.90
C ILE A 24 -41.21 9.75 -53.17
N LYS A 25 -42.27 8.95 -52.92
CA LYS A 25 -42.29 7.51 -53.20
C LYS A 25 -42.18 7.16 -54.67
N LEU A 26 -42.71 8.01 -55.56
CA LEU A 26 -42.63 7.81 -57.00
C LEU A 26 -41.21 8.09 -57.51
N ALA A 27 -40.62 9.21 -57.09
CA ALA A 27 -39.26 9.58 -57.44
C ALA A 27 -38.23 8.55 -56.95
N TYR A 28 -38.36 8.11 -55.69
CA TYR A 28 -37.52 7.04 -55.14
C TYR A 28 -37.61 5.75 -55.97
N ARG A 29 -38.83 5.28 -56.28
CA ARG A 29 -39.00 4.05 -57.09
C ARG A 29 -38.36 4.15 -58.47
N LYS A 30 -38.42 5.33 -59.11
CA LYS A 30 -37.79 5.57 -60.41
C LYS A 30 -36.26 5.50 -60.32
N LEU A 31 -35.68 6.23 -59.37
CA LEU A 31 -34.22 6.32 -59.20
C LEU A 31 -33.63 5.00 -58.64
N ALA A 32 -34.32 4.33 -57.73
CA ALA A 32 -33.92 3.03 -57.21
C ALA A 32 -33.88 1.95 -58.30
N PHE A 33 -34.78 2.02 -59.28
CA PHE A 33 -34.77 1.13 -60.45
C PHE A 33 -33.64 1.45 -61.43
N GLU A 34 -33.30 2.73 -61.58
CA GLU A 34 -32.23 3.23 -62.46
C GLU A 34 -30.82 2.94 -61.93
N PHE A 35 -30.63 3.05 -60.61
CA PHE A 35 -29.35 2.84 -59.94
C PHE A 35 -29.23 1.47 -59.24
N HIS A 36 -30.16 0.55 -59.46
CA HIS A 36 -30.10 -0.77 -58.83
C HIS A 36 -28.81 -1.51 -59.22
N PRO A 37 -28.03 -2.06 -58.26
CA PRO A 37 -26.74 -2.70 -58.55
C PRO A 37 -26.85 -3.89 -59.51
N ASP A 38 -27.96 -4.64 -59.48
CA ASP A 38 -28.19 -5.75 -60.42
C ASP A 38 -28.45 -5.32 -61.87
N ARG A 39 -28.75 -4.04 -62.11
CA ARG A 39 -29.17 -3.53 -63.42
C ARG A 39 -28.19 -2.51 -64.00
N ASN A 40 -27.50 -1.78 -63.14
CA ASN A 40 -26.56 -0.76 -63.50
C ASN A 40 -25.17 -1.13 -62.96
N SER A 41 -24.22 -1.31 -63.88
CA SER A 41 -22.83 -1.69 -63.59
C SER A 41 -21.87 -0.50 -63.59
N ASP A 42 -22.38 0.73 -63.68
CA ASP A 42 -21.57 1.94 -63.54
C ASP A 42 -20.94 1.98 -62.14
N ALA A 43 -19.67 2.40 -62.07
CA ALA A 43 -18.91 2.46 -60.82
C ALA A 43 -19.59 3.34 -59.74
N ASP A 44 -20.36 4.35 -60.16
CA ASP A 44 -21.05 5.28 -59.27
C ASP A 44 -22.51 4.86 -58.96
N ALA A 45 -23.04 3.80 -59.60
CA ALA A 45 -24.44 3.41 -59.46
C ALA A 45 -24.76 3.00 -58.02
N GLU A 46 -23.87 2.25 -57.39
CA GLU A 46 -24.02 1.79 -56.01
C GLU A 46 -24.04 2.96 -55.01
N GLU A 47 -23.15 3.94 -55.17
CA GLU A 47 -23.09 5.12 -54.30
C GLU A 47 -24.35 5.99 -54.46
N LYS A 48 -24.78 6.22 -55.72
CA LYS A 48 -26.02 6.96 -56.01
C LYS A 48 -27.26 6.24 -55.45
N PHE A 49 -27.29 4.91 -55.51
CA PHE A 49 -28.38 4.12 -54.95
C PHE A 49 -28.47 4.28 -53.43
N LYS A 50 -27.32 4.25 -52.74
CA LYS A 50 -27.22 4.47 -51.29
C LYS A 50 -27.70 5.88 -50.90
N ASP A 51 -27.27 6.91 -51.62
CA ASP A 51 -27.70 8.28 -51.36
C ASP A 51 -29.20 8.51 -51.61
N VAL A 52 -29.75 7.90 -52.68
CA VAL A 52 -31.18 7.98 -53.02
C VAL A 52 -32.05 7.29 -51.96
N THR A 53 -31.59 6.16 -51.44
CA THR A 53 -32.27 5.41 -50.37
C THR A 53 -32.28 6.20 -49.07
N GLU A 54 -31.14 6.75 -48.66
CA GLU A 54 -31.02 7.61 -47.48
C GLU A 54 -31.93 8.85 -47.60
N ALA A 55 -31.93 9.53 -48.74
CA ALA A 55 -32.77 10.70 -48.98
C ALA A 55 -34.27 10.37 -48.86
N TYR A 56 -34.69 9.21 -49.38
CA TYR A 56 -36.06 8.73 -49.25
C TYR A 56 -36.44 8.46 -47.79
N GLU A 57 -35.57 7.77 -47.04
CA GLU A 57 -35.82 7.42 -45.64
C GLU A 57 -35.95 8.65 -44.74
N ILE A 58 -35.09 9.66 -44.93
CA ILE A 58 -35.12 10.91 -44.17
C ILE A 58 -36.41 11.69 -44.45
N LEU A 59 -36.78 11.83 -45.73
CA LEU A 59 -37.99 12.59 -46.12
C LEU A 59 -39.29 11.90 -45.67
N ILE A 60 -39.32 10.56 -45.66
CA ILE A 60 -40.46 9.79 -45.13
C ILE A 60 -40.49 9.78 -43.60
N GLY A 61 -39.34 9.61 -42.96
CA GLY A 61 -39.20 9.57 -41.51
C GLY A 61 -39.70 10.85 -40.84
N ILE A 62 -39.32 12.01 -41.38
CA ILE A 62 -39.76 13.32 -40.87
C ILE A 62 -41.28 13.49 -40.99
N ARG A 63 -41.90 13.02 -42.08
CA ARG A 63 -43.35 13.08 -42.29
C ARG A 63 -44.14 12.16 -41.35
N ARG A 64 -43.54 11.07 -40.87
CA ARG A 64 -44.19 10.13 -39.93
C ARG A 64 -44.16 10.61 -38.48
N ARG A 65 -43.36 11.62 -38.14
CA ARG A 65 -43.24 12.13 -36.76
C ARG A 65 -44.41 13.07 -36.44
N PRO A 66 -45.18 12.86 -35.35
CA PRO A 66 -46.21 13.81 -34.93
C PRO A 66 -45.56 15.15 -34.51
N PRO A 67 -46.23 16.30 -34.73
CA PRO A 67 -45.65 17.64 -34.56
C PRO A 67 -45.25 18.02 -33.11
N ASN A 68 -45.48 17.15 -32.13
CA ASN A 68 -45.24 17.43 -30.71
C ASN A 68 -43.91 16.87 -30.18
N GLY A 69 -43.03 16.37 -31.03
CA GLY A 69 -41.65 16.01 -30.66
C GLY A 69 -40.72 17.22 -30.61
N ALA A 70 -41.13 18.29 -29.93
CA ALA A 70 -40.25 19.43 -29.68
C ALA A 70 -39.09 18.97 -28.78
N ARG A 71 -37.86 19.22 -29.26
CA ARG A 71 -36.60 19.11 -28.53
C ARG A 71 -36.74 19.78 -27.15
N SER A 72 -36.95 18.99 -26.11
CA SER A 72 -36.76 19.44 -24.73
C SER A 72 -35.26 19.44 -24.46
N ASN A 73 -34.62 20.59 -24.67
CA ASN A 73 -33.35 20.90 -24.03
C ASN A 73 -33.57 20.83 -22.53
N GLY A 74 -32.72 20.08 -21.84
CA GLY A 74 -32.83 19.82 -20.41
C GLY A 74 -32.91 21.09 -19.59
N THR A 75 -33.89 21.15 -18.70
CA THR A 75 -33.81 21.66 -17.33
C THR A 75 -35.14 21.28 -16.67
N GLY A 76 -35.14 20.43 -15.64
CA GLY A 76 -36.40 19.91 -15.10
C GLY A 76 -36.23 19.15 -13.80
N ASN A 77 -35.80 19.87 -12.78
CA ASN A 77 -35.95 19.52 -11.38
C ASN A 77 -37.40 19.13 -11.07
N ASN A 78 -37.60 18.06 -10.29
CA ASN A 78 -38.42 17.96 -9.07
C ASN A 78 -39.29 16.69 -8.99
N GLY A 79 -39.21 16.05 -7.82
CA GLY A 79 -40.40 15.85 -7.01
C GLY A 79 -41.28 14.62 -7.27
N THR A 80 -41.17 13.67 -6.35
CA THR A 80 -42.29 13.02 -5.64
C THR A 80 -43.52 12.57 -6.44
N GLY A 81 -43.71 11.24 -6.47
CA GLY A 81 -44.98 10.61 -6.80
C GLY A 81 -45.12 9.26 -6.11
N ASN A 82 -45.43 9.29 -4.81
CA ASN A 82 -45.87 8.12 -4.06
C ASN A 82 -47.41 8.08 -4.08
N ASN A 83 -47.99 6.99 -4.59
CA ASN A 83 -49.37 6.51 -4.39
C ASN A 83 -49.42 5.14 -5.09
N GLY A 84 -49.90 4.04 -4.52
CA GLY A 84 -50.70 3.80 -3.32
C GLY A 84 -51.58 2.57 -3.60
N THR A 85 -52.17 2.00 -2.54
CA THR A 85 -53.11 0.85 -2.43
C THR A 85 -52.46 -0.53 -2.35
N GLY A 86 -52.74 -1.41 -1.37
CA GLY A 86 -53.62 -1.46 -0.18
C GLY A 86 -53.34 -2.84 0.49
N ASN A 87 -53.80 -3.27 1.66
CA ASN A 87 -54.68 -2.74 2.71
C ASN A 87 -54.56 -3.70 3.94
N ASN A 88 -55.13 -3.29 5.07
CA ASN A 88 -55.43 -4.03 6.32
C ASN A 88 -54.24 -4.24 7.30
N GLY A 89 -54.22 -3.77 8.54
CA GLY A 89 -55.25 -3.19 9.42
C GLY A 89 -55.19 -3.90 10.78
N THR A 90 -55.00 -3.16 11.88
CA THR A 90 -55.70 -3.26 13.19
C THR A 90 -54.97 -2.50 14.34
N GLY A 91 -55.75 -1.67 15.06
CA GLY A 91 -55.57 -1.24 16.47
C GLY A 91 -54.54 -0.13 16.76
N ALA A 92 -54.89 1.17 16.88
CA ALA A 92 -55.62 1.85 17.98
C ALA A 92 -54.99 1.60 19.36
N ALA A 93 -54.66 2.54 20.25
CA ALA A 93 -54.82 3.99 20.44
C ALA A 93 -53.65 4.42 21.39
N GLY A 94 -53.10 5.64 21.46
CA GLY A 94 -53.71 6.97 21.44
C GLY A 94 -53.95 7.48 22.87
N ALA A 95 -53.02 8.23 23.47
CA ALA A 95 -53.30 9.25 24.49
C ALA A 95 -52.05 10.11 24.81
N ALA A 96 -52.30 11.40 25.01
CA ALA A 96 -51.35 12.51 24.96
C ALA A 96 -51.21 13.24 26.32
N GLN A 97 -50.45 14.37 26.28
CA GLN A 97 -50.42 15.57 27.16
C GLN A 97 -49.19 15.68 28.09
N ALA A 98 -48.30 16.69 27.94
CA ALA A 98 -48.44 18.16 28.15
C ALA A 98 -48.47 18.49 29.66
N ALA A 99 -47.84 19.51 30.28
CA ALA A 99 -46.98 20.64 29.91
C ALA A 99 -46.51 21.35 31.22
N LYS A 100 -45.60 22.35 31.10
CA LYS A 100 -45.31 23.50 32.02
C LYS A 100 -44.63 23.17 33.38
N GLY A 101 -43.66 23.93 33.91
CA GLY A 101 -43.11 25.24 33.57
C GLY A 101 -43.17 26.25 34.74
N SER A 102 -41.99 26.65 35.26
CA SER A 102 -41.61 28.00 35.76
C SER A 102 -41.68 28.42 37.26
N ASP A 103 -40.59 29.12 37.66
CA ASP A 103 -40.40 30.19 38.67
C ASP A 103 -40.29 29.81 40.19
N LYS A 104 -39.52 30.44 41.11
CA LYS A 104 -38.58 31.60 41.17
C LYS A 104 -37.92 31.73 42.57
N GLY A 105 -36.84 32.51 42.73
CA GLY A 105 -36.43 33.23 43.99
C GLY A 105 -35.22 32.64 44.77
N THR A 106 -33.99 33.18 44.80
CA THR A 106 -33.39 34.44 45.36
C THR A 106 -33.24 34.49 46.89
N THR A 107 -31.99 34.53 47.41
CA THR A 107 -31.44 35.42 48.48
C THR A 107 -29.98 35.02 48.84
N GLY A 108 -29.10 36.00 49.09
CA GLY A 108 -27.69 35.83 49.51
C GLY A 108 -27.48 35.96 51.04
N PRO A 109 -26.35 36.52 51.53
CA PRO A 109 -25.07 35.84 51.76
C PRO A 109 -24.48 36.06 53.19
N THR A 110 -23.65 35.14 53.69
CA THR A 110 -22.63 35.26 54.79
C THR A 110 -21.72 34.02 54.67
N GLY A 111 -20.43 33.92 55.01
CA GLY A 111 -19.46 34.69 55.78
C GLY A 111 -18.56 33.67 56.53
N ALA A 112 -17.23 33.87 56.50
CA ALA A 112 -16.19 33.33 57.40
C ALA A 112 -15.66 31.88 57.25
N ASP A 113 -14.38 31.81 56.88
CA ASP A 113 -13.23 31.30 57.65
C ASP A 113 -12.97 29.80 57.98
N HIS A 114 -11.68 29.50 57.73
CA HIS A 114 -10.77 28.59 58.41
C HIS A 114 -10.73 27.07 58.11
N ALA A 115 -9.51 26.72 57.66
CA ALA A 115 -8.62 25.69 58.22
C ALA A 115 -8.70 24.24 57.71
N GLN A 116 -7.55 23.85 57.14
CA GLN A 116 -6.80 22.61 57.40
C GLN A 116 -7.59 21.29 57.43
N THR A 117 -7.32 20.43 56.46
CA THR A 117 -6.53 19.18 56.64
C THR A 117 -6.68 18.30 55.41
N ASN A 118 -5.57 18.04 54.72
CA ASN A 118 -5.56 17.13 53.58
C ASN A 118 -5.43 15.69 54.11
N LYS A 119 -6.57 15.05 54.38
CA LYS A 119 -6.69 13.59 54.51
C LYS A 119 -7.25 13.03 53.20
N GLN A 120 -6.53 12.02 52.71
CA GLN A 120 -6.85 11.22 51.53
C GLN A 120 -8.29 10.70 51.60
N GLY A 121 -9.07 11.00 50.56
CA GLY A 121 -10.42 10.51 50.37
C GLY A 121 -10.71 10.40 48.87
N PHE A 122 -10.72 9.17 48.38
CA PHE A 122 -11.12 8.79 47.03
C PHE A 122 -12.65 9.01 46.89
N ALA A 123 -13.04 10.16 46.33
CA ALA A 123 -14.42 10.43 45.92
C ALA A 123 -14.43 11.36 44.70
N GLY A 124 -14.44 10.77 43.50
CA GLY A 124 -14.63 11.48 42.24
C GLY A 124 -16.08 11.91 42.07
N ALA A 125 -16.51 12.95 42.79
CA ALA A 125 -17.72 13.68 42.48
C ALA A 125 -17.41 14.66 41.35
N GLY A 126 -17.60 14.22 40.10
CA GLY A 126 -17.46 15.05 38.91
C GLY A 126 -18.52 16.15 38.88
N ARG A 127 -18.19 17.33 39.43
CA ARG A 127 -18.85 18.57 39.03
C ARG A 127 -18.55 18.75 37.53
N LYS A 128 -19.58 18.68 36.69
CA LYS A 128 -19.51 19.14 35.30
C LYS A 128 -19.18 20.63 35.32
N GLN A 129 -17.90 20.96 35.32
CA GLN A 129 -17.42 22.28 34.97
C GLN A 129 -17.58 22.44 33.46
N ASN A 130 -18.06 23.61 33.03
CA ASN A 130 -18.13 23.94 31.62
C ASN A 130 -16.74 23.72 30.99
N PRO A 131 -16.66 23.19 29.75
CA PRO A 131 -15.38 23.00 29.09
C PRO A 131 -14.66 24.36 29.01
N PRO A 132 -13.37 24.44 29.36
CA PRO A 132 -12.65 25.70 29.38
C PRO A 132 -12.64 26.32 27.98
N ASP A 133 -12.78 27.65 27.95
CA ASP A 133 -12.78 28.45 26.74
C ASP A 133 -11.46 28.24 25.97
N ARG A 134 -11.50 28.44 24.65
CA ARG A 134 -10.38 28.09 23.76
C ARG A 134 -9.09 28.78 24.18
N GLU A 135 -9.17 30.02 24.67
CA GLU A 135 -8.04 30.81 25.15
C GLU A 135 -7.43 30.23 26.44
N ASP A 136 -8.26 29.76 27.37
CA ASP A 136 -7.79 29.13 28.61
C ASP A 136 -6.99 27.85 28.34
N ARG A 137 -7.43 27.05 27.35
CA ARG A 137 -6.67 25.85 26.93
C ARG A 137 -5.33 26.19 26.30
N TYR A 138 -5.27 27.27 25.51
CA TYR A 138 -4.02 27.74 24.93
C TYR A 138 -3.06 28.29 26.00
N ALA A 139 -3.58 29.04 26.97
CA ALA A 139 -2.81 29.54 28.11
C ALA A 139 -2.28 28.39 28.98
N GLU A 140 -3.10 27.38 29.25
CA GLU A 140 -2.71 26.21 30.03
C GLU A 140 -1.65 25.38 29.30
N ALA A 141 -1.82 25.13 28.00
CA ALA A 141 -0.83 24.43 27.17
C ALA A 141 0.50 25.20 27.08
N SER A 142 0.45 26.53 26.93
CA SER A 142 1.64 27.39 26.88
C SER A 142 2.39 27.39 28.22
N SER A 143 1.67 27.51 29.34
CA SER A 143 2.27 27.45 30.67
C SER A 143 2.84 26.06 31.00
N ALA A 144 2.20 24.98 30.55
CA ALA A 144 2.71 23.61 30.68
C ALA A 144 4.00 23.43 29.86
N TYR A 145 4.06 23.99 28.66
CA TYR A 145 5.24 23.99 27.81
C TYR A 145 6.41 24.77 28.44
N GLN A 146 6.15 25.97 28.99
CA GLN A 146 7.15 26.76 29.70
C GLN A 146 7.65 26.06 30.97
N ARG A 147 6.78 25.41 31.75
CA ARG A 147 7.20 24.59 32.91
C ARG A 147 8.07 23.40 32.48
N HIS A 148 7.77 22.78 31.34
CA HIS A 148 8.60 21.70 30.81
C HIS A 148 9.97 22.22 30.35
N GLN A 149 10.01 23.38 29.70
CA GLN A 149 11.26 24.04 29.33
C GLN A 149 12.10 24.45 30.54
N ALA A 150 11.48 25.01 31.59
CA ALA A 150 12.16 25.35 32.84
C ALA A 150 12.73 24.11 33.55
N LYS A 151 11.99 22.98 33.55
CA LYS A 151 12.48 21.69 34.05
C LYS A 151 13.66 21.15 33.23
N THR A 152 13.68 21.37 31.91
CA THR A 152 14.82 20.97 31.08
C THR A 152 16.01 21.93 31.19
N GLY A 153 15.78 23.22 31.45
CA GLY A 153 16.81 24.25 31.59
C GLY A 153 17.51 24.27 32.96
N GLN A 154 16.85 23.76 34.02
CA GLN A 154 17.45 23.61 35.35
C GLN A 154 18.24 22.32 35.56
N ARG A 155 18.39 21.48 34.53
CA ARG A 155 19.36 20.39 34.57
C ARG A 155 20.77 20.97 34.40
N ASP A 156 21.44 21.19 35.53
CA ASP A 156 22.89 21.40 35.62
C ASP A 156 23.59 20.44 34.65
N PRO A 157 24.38 20.91 33.66
CA PRO A 157 25.03 20.06 32.66
C PRO A 157 26.24 19.38 33.30
N LYS A 158 26.01 18.60 34.34
CA LYS A 158 26.99 17.73 34.96
C LYS A 158 26.46 16.31 34.86
N ILE A 159 27.11 15.54 33.97
CA ILE A 159 27.04 14.08 33.73
C ILE A 159 25.99 13.71 32.64
N ASN A 160 26.32 13.33 31.39
CA ASN A 160 27.50 12.63 30.89
C ASN A 160 28.03 13.12 29.52
N PRO A 161 29.33 13.48 29.41
CA PRO A 161 30.07 13.63 28.16
C PRO A 161 30.46 12.24 27.60
N GLY A 162 29.47 11.42 27.24
CA GLY A 162 29.67 9.99 26.96
C GLY A 162 29.09 9.46 25.66
N ALA A 163 28.24 10.21 24.96
CA ALA A 163 27.80 9.87 23.61
C ALA A 163 28.70 10.58 22.59
N ARG A 164 29.99 10.20 22.56
CA ARG A 164 30.73 10.34 21.31
C ARG A 164 30.02 9.45 20.31
N ARG A 165 29.14 10.05 19.47
CA ARG A 165 28.92 9.52 18.14
C ARG A 165 30.32 9.32 17.59
N HIS A 166 30.69 8.08 17.30
CA HIS A 166 31.90 7.81 16.54
C HIS A 166 31.68 8.43 15.16
N HIS A 167 31.92 9.74 15.03
CA HIS A 167 32.43 10.26 13.79
C HIS A 167 33.67 9.43 13.49
N LYS A 168 33.68 8.87 12.28
CA LYS A 168 34.79 8.14 11.69
C LYS A 168 35.98 9.11 11.68
N SER A 169 36.70 9.17 12.80
CA SER A 169 37.94 9.91 12.94
C SER A 169 38.97 9.19 12.08
N ALA A 170 38.98 9.50 10.80
CA ALA A 170 40.19 9.42 10.02
C ALA A 170 41.26 10.27 10.74
N ASN A 171 42.48 9.74 10.83
CA ASN A 171 43.68 10.40 11.33
C ASN A 171 43.80 10.65 12.85
N ARG A 172 44.04 9.55 13.57
CA ARG A 172 45.25 9.49 14.42
C ARG A 172 46.04 8.26 13.97
N THR A 173 47.12 8.47 13.23
CA THR A 173 48.14 7.46 12.94
C THR A 173 48.92 7.19 14.23
N GLY A 174 48.24 6.64 15.24
CA GLY A 174 48.93 5.93 16.30
C GLY A 174 49.58 4.70 15.69
N ASP A 175 50.79 4.37 16.10
CA ASP A 175 51.44 3.13 15.72
C ASP A 175 50.50 1.96 16.07
N THR A 176 49.87 1.37 15.05
CA THR A 176 48.98 0.22 15.22
C THR A 176 49.73 -1.11 15.16
N SER A 177 51.06 -1.06 15.07
CA SER A 177 51.88 -2.26 15.01
C SER A 177 51.73 -3.08 16.29
N GLY A 178 51.44 -4.37 16.12
CA GLY A 178 51.31 -5.32 17.24
C GLY A 178 49.93 -5.41 17.90
N PHE A 179 48.95 -4.56 17.56
CA PHE A 179 47.58 -4.70 18.06
C PHE A 179 46.75 -5.65 17.18
N ALA A 180 46.00 -6.55 17.81
CA ALA A 180 45.14 -7.48 17.08
C ALA A 180 43.87 -6.78 16.57
N ARG A 181 43.55 -7.01 15.30
CA ARG A 181 42.32 -6.50 14.64
C ARG A 181 41.23 -7.56 14.68
N CYS A 182 39.98 -7.12 14.84
CA CYS A 182 38.85 -8.03 14.75
C CYS A 182 38.64 -8.48 13.29
N ALA A 183 38.60 -9.80 13.07
CA ALA A 183 38.38 -10.37 11.73
C ALA A 183 37.05 -9.97 11.06
N VAL A 184 36.05 -9.55 11.84
CA VAL A 184 34.70 -9.22 11.34
C VAL A 184 34.46 -7.72 11.22
N THR A 185 34.95 -6.92 12.18
CA THR A 185 34.67 -5.48 12.23
C THR A 185 35.88 -4.62 11.88
N ASP A 186 37.07 -5.20 11.76
CA ASP A 186 38.37 -4.53 11.56
C ASP A 186 38.73 -3.49 12.64
N VAL A 187 37.96 -3.46 13.74
CA VAL A 187 38.21 -2.57 14.88
C VAL A 187 39.27 -3.18 15.78
N ILE A 188 40.24 -2.37 16.20
CA ILE A 188 41.20 -2.70 17.25
C ILE A 188 40.50 -2.56 18.60
N SER A 189 40.38 -3.67 19.32
CA SER A 189 39.84 -3.70 20.69
C SER A 189 40.98 -3.77 21.69
N ALA A 190 40.80 -3.20 22.89
CA ALA A 190 41.75 -3.40 23.98
C ALA A 190 41.69 -4.83 24.56
N GLN A 191 40.58 -5.53 24.36
CA GLN A 191 40.35 -6.90 24.84
C GLN A 191 39.79 -7.77 23.69
N PRO A 192 40.63 -8.09 22.69
CA PRO A 192 40.24 -9.05 21.68
C PRO A 192 40.22 -10.46 22.29
N ARG A 193 39.31 -11.32 21.81
CA ARG A 193 39.24 -12.72 22.21
C ARG A 193 39.41 -13.62 20.99
N HIS A 194 40.15 -14.71 21.16
CA HIS A 194 40.14 -15.81 20.22
C HIS A 194 38.97 -16.72 20.56
N ILE A 195 37.99 -16.81 19.65
CA ILE A 195 36.74 -17.53 19.90
C ILE A 195 36.54 -18.57 18.83
N GLU A 196 36.10 -19.75 19.24
CA GLU A 196 35.72 -20.83 18.35
C GLU A 196 34.22 -21.05 18.40
N PHE A 197 33.58 -21.04 17.23
CA PHE A 197 32.17 -21.37 17.08
C PHE A 197 32.05 -22.72 16.38
N THR A 198 31.17 -23.56 16.90
CA THR A 198 30.90 -24.87 16.33
C THR A 198 29.76 -24.78 15.31
N VAL A 199 29.99 -25.33 14.12
CA VAL A 199 28.99 -25.52 13.07
C VAL A 199 28.79 -27.01 12.85
N ILE A 200 27.54 -27.45 12.87
CA ILE A 200 27.19 -28.85 12.64
C ILE A 200 26.49 -28.94 11.30
N ARG A 201 26.96 -29.87 10.46
CA ARG A 201 26.26 -30.32 9.26
C ARG A 201 25.98 -31.80 9.40
N GLY A 202 24.77 -32.22 9.09
CA GLY A 202 24.41 -33.62 9.03
C GLY A 202 23.43 -33.87 7.90
N PHE A 203 23.50 -35.08 7.37
CA PHE A 203 22.57 -35.57 6.35
C PHE A 203 22.40 -37.07 6.58
N LEU A 204 21.16 -37.52 6.75
CA LEU A 204 20.82 -38.90 7.10
C LEU A 204 21.61 -39.39 8.33
N ASN A 205 22.61 -40.25 8.12
CA ASN A 205 23.41 -40.88 9.18
C ASN A 205 24.81 -40.25 9.36
N SER A 206 25.18 -39.24 8.56
CA SER A 206 26.49 -38.58 8.60
C SER A 206 26.47 -37.32 9.48
N ILE A 207 27.55 -37.07 10.20
CA ILE A 207 27.79 -35.83 10.97
C ILE A 207 29.16 -35.26 10.63
N ARG A 208 29.21 -33.99 10.26
CA ARG A 208 30.43 -33.19 10.17
C ARG A 208 30.39 -32.05 11.18
N ARG A 209 31.47 -31.91 11.94
CA ARG A 209 31.68 -30.81 12.87
C ARG A 209 32.76 -29.90 12.31
N GLU A 210 32.43 -28.64 12.13
CA GLU A 210 33.36 -27.61 11.69
C GLU A 210 33.52 -26.59 12.80
N THR A 211 34.75 -26.14 13.04
CA THR A 211 35.07 -25.09 13.99
C THR A 211 35.50 -23.85 13.23
N ILE A 212 34.84 -22.73 13.51
CA ILE A 212 35.18 -21.43 12.94
C ILE A 212 35.85 -20.64 14.05
N SER A 213 37.15 -20.43 13.95
CA SER A 213 37.94 -19.67 14.91
C SER A 213 38.36 -18.32 14.33
N ALA A 214 38.33 -17.26 15.14
CA ALA A 214 38.90 -15.98 14.77
C ALA A 214 39.20 -15.12 16.00
N VAL A 215 40.04 -14.10 15.79
CA VAL A 215 40.23 -13.01 16.75
C VAL A 215 39.12 -11.98 16.59
N LEU A 216 38.37 -11.72 17.65
CA LEU A 216 37.12 -10.97 17.60
C LEU A 216 37.02 -9.89 18.67
N SER A 217 36.34 -8.80 18.30
CA SER A 217 35.77 -7.83 19.23
C SER A 217 34.41 -8.34 19.76
N PRO A 218 33.89 -7.82 20.88
CA PRO A 218 32.58 -8.23 21.41
C PRO A 218 31.45 -8.14 20.37
N LYS A 219 31.43 -7.06 19.57
CA LYS A 219 30.45 -6.88 18.49
C LYS A 219 30.69 -7.84 17.32
N GLY A 220 31.95 -8.09 16.96
CA GLY A 220 32.32 -9.05 15.91
C GLY A 220 31.93 -10.48 16.29
N ALA A 221 32.11 -10.86 17.55
CA ALA A 221 31.74 -12.18 18.07
C ALA A 221 30.24 -12.45 17.94
N ARG A 222 29.37 -11.50 18.29
CA ARG A 222 27.91 -11.64 18.13
C ARG A 222 27.52 -11.93 16.68
N ARG A 223 28.10 -11.20 15.72
CA ARG A 223 27.84 -11.40 14.29
C ARG A 223 28.32 -12.77 13.80
N MET A 224 29.50 -13.20 14.25
CA MET A 224 30.06 -14.49 13.86
C MET A 224 29.28 -15.65 14.49
N ALA A 225 28.86 -15.52 15.75
CA ALA A 225 28.01 -16.48 16.45
C ALA A 225 26.68 -16.69 15.71
N LEU A 226 25.99 -15.61 15.32
CA LEU A 226 24.74 -15.68 14.56
C LEU A 226 24.95 -16.38 13.21
N ARG A 227 26.03 -16.08 12.49
CA ARG A 227 26.37 -16.75 11.23
C ARG A 227 26.65 -18.25 11.42
N ALA A 228 27.34 -18.62 12.50
CA ALA A 228 27.61 -20.01 12.84
C ALA A 228 26.32 -20.76 13.18
N SER A 229 25.45 -20.19 14.04
CA SER A 229 24.15 -20.76 14.35
C SER A 229 23.24 -20.88 13.14
N LEU A 230 23.23 -19.88 12.23
CA LEU A 230 22.46 -19.95 10.99
C LEU A 230 22.93 -21.09 10.09
N ARG A 231 24.24 -21.30 9.95
CA ARG A 231 24.79 -22.44 9.19
C ARG A 231 24.40 -23.78 9.82
N THR A 232 24.38 -23.86 11.16
CA THR A 232 23.90 -25.04 11.87
C THR A 232 22.39 -25.24 11.71
N TRP A 233 21.58 -24.19 11.67
CA TRP A 233 20.16 -24.28 11.34
C TRP A 233 19.93 -24.83 9.94
N LEU A 234 20.67 -24.32 8.95
CA LEU A 234 20.53 -24.71 7.55
C LEU A 234 21.09 -26.10 7.23
N GLY A 235 21.97 -26.66 8.07
CA GLY A 235 22.69 -27.88 7.75
C GLY A 235 22.69 -28.96 8.82
N GLY A 236 22.36 -28.65 10.07
CA GLY A 236 22.54 -29.54 11.22
C GLY A 236 21.36 -30.48 11.49
N PHE A 237 20.17 -30.17 10.97
CA PHE A 237 18.93 -30.86 11.31
C PHE A 237 18.46 -31.90 10.30
N TRP A 238 19.22 -32.15 9.23
CA TRP A 238 18.86 -33.09 8.16
C TRP A 238 19.29 -34.55 8.42
N GLY A 239 19.63 -34.89 9.66
CA GLY A 239 20.06 -36.23 10.05
C GLY A 239 19.73 -36.52 11.51
N TRP A 240 19.35 -37.77 11.81
CA TRP A 240 18.98 -38.18 13.17
C TRP A 240 20.15 -38.07 14.15
N ARG A 241 21.36 -38.49 13.73
CA ARG A 241 22.56 -38.40 14.57
C ARG A 241 23.02 -36.94 14.81
N SER A 242 22.75 -36.03 13.88
CA SER A 242 23.18 -34.63 13.97
C SER A 242 22.23 -33.74 14.75
N PHE A 243 21.00 -34.18 15.02
CA PHE A 243 19.95 -33.39 15.69
C PHE A 243 20.39 -32.83 17.05
N PHE A 244 20.77 -33.69 18.00
CA PHE A 244 21.21 -33.25 19.33
C PHE A 244 22.53 -32.44 19.31
N PRO A 245 23.56 -32.85 18.54
CA PRO A 245 24.75 -32.02 18.36
C PRO A 245 24.46 -30.64 17.78
N ALA A 246 23.52 -30.50 16.85
CA ALA A 246 23.13 -29.22 16.25
C ALA A 246 22.53 -28.29 17.31
N TRP A 247 21.61 -28.79 18.13
CA TRP A 247 21.08 -28.05 19.28
C TRP A 247 22.18 -27.61 20.25
N ARG A 248 23.07 -28.53 20.63
CA ARG A 248 24.20 -28.23 21.53
C ARG A 248 25.12 -27.15 20.94
N ALA A 249 25.39 -27.20 19.64
CA ALA A 249 26.20 -26.20 18.96
C ALA A 249 25.53 -24.82 18.95
N ILE A 250 24.21 -24.74 18.70
CA ILE A 250 23.47 -23.48 18.75
C ILE A 250 23.51 -22.87 20.14
N ILE A 251 23.27 -23.66 21.20
CA ILE A 251 23.32 -23.19 22.58
C ILE A 251 24.73 -22.73 22.96
N THR A 252 25.76 -23.44 22.51
CA THR A 252 27.16 -23.04 22.76
C THR A 252 27.49 -21.73 22.05
N ASN A 253 27.05 -21.56 20.80
CA ASN A 253 27.23 -20.32 20.05
C ASN A 253 26.45 -19.15 20.69
N MET A 254 25.24 -19.38 21.21
CA MET A 254 24.46 -18.40 21.98
C MET A 254 25.17 -17.91 23.25
N ARG A 255 25.94 -18.80 23.89
CA ARG A 255 26.76 -18.47 25.07
C ARG A 255 28.07 -17.75 24.72
N GLY A 256 28.29 -17.45 23.44
CA GLY A 256 29.48 -16.73 22.97
C GLY A 256 30.58 -17.63 22.42
N GLY A 257 30.33 -18.94 22.22
CA GLY A 257 31.30 -19.89 21.70
C GLY A 257 32.22 -20.44 22.79
N THR A 258 33.30 -21.12 22.37
CA THR A 258 34.36 -21.60 23.26
C THR A 258 35.56 -20.67 23.20
N PHE A 259 36.21 -20.47 24.34
CA PHE A 259 37.36 -19.60 24.49
C PHE A 259 38.59 -20.44 24.85
N PRO A 260 39.44 -20.82 23.87
CA PRO A 260 40.65 -21.58 24.17
C PRO A 260 41.57 -20.77 25.08
N ALA A 261 41.90 -21.33 26.25
CA ALA A 261 42.62 -20.63 27.31
C ALA A 261 43.99 -20.11 26.83
N GLU A 262 44.79 -20.98 26.23
CA GLU A 262 46.15 -20.67 25.80
C GLU A 262 46.19 -19.63 24.67
N ALA A 263 45.36 -19.81 23.63
CA ALA A 263 45.28 -18.85 22.52
C ALA A 263 44.82 -17.45 22.97
N ASN A 264 43.85 -17.38 23.89
CA ASN A 264 43.42 -16.10 24.46
C ASN A 264 44.49 -15.46 25.33
N ALA A 265 45.19 -16.24 26.15
CA ALA A 265 46.27 -15.73 26.98
C ALA A 265 47.41 -15.18 26.13
N GLN A 266 47.81 -15.89 25.08
CA GLN A 266 48.86 -15.45 24.16
C GLN A 266 48.45 -14.17 23.42
N LEU A 267 47.21 -14.12 22.93
CA LEU A 267 46.65 -12.95 22.26
C LEU A 267 46.68 -11.71 23.19
N LEU A 268 46.22 -11.86 24.43
CA LEU A 268 46.21 -10.76 25.40
C LEU A 268 47.62 -10.37 25.84
N PHE A 269 48.53 -11.32 25.97
CA PHE A 269 49.93 -11.06 26.27
C PHE A 269 50.58 -10.18 25.19
N ASN A 270 50.38 -10.52 23.92
CA ASN A 270 50.84 -9.73 22.79
C ASN A 270 50.23 -8.32 22.80
N GLN A 271 48.91 -8.24 23.05
CA GLN A 271 48.18 -6.98 23.15
C GLN A 271 48.71 -6.09 24.30
N ALA A 272 49.02 -6.68 25.45
CA ALA A 272 49.58 -5.95 26.59
C ALA A 272 50.99 -5.44 26.31
N THR A 273 51.82 -6.25 25.62
CA THR A 273 53.16 -5.85 25.18
C THR A 273 53.08 -4.65 24.23
N ALA A 274 52.10 -4.64 23.32
CA ALA A 274 51.84 -3.48 22.46
C ALA A 274 51.40 -2.24 23.25
N PHE A 275 50.55 -2.40 24.27
CA PHE A 275 50.17 -1.30 25.16
C PHE A 275 51.35 -0.75 25.97
N GLU A 276 52.26 -1.61 26.42
CA GLU A 276 53.46 -1.19 27.13
C GLU A 276 54.41 -0.41 26.21
N ARG A 277 54.64 -0.88 24.98
CA ARG A 277 55.41 -0.16 23.95
C ARG A 277 54.82 1.22 23.66
N SER A 278 53.48 1.34 23.69
CA SER A 278 52.79 2.62 23.55
C SER A 278 52.86 3.52 24.80
N GLY A 279 53.53 3.10 25.87
CA GLY A 279 53.69 3.84 27.13
C GLY A 279 52.53 3.71 28.12
N ASN A 280 51.48 2.95 27.80
CA ASN A 280 50.29 2.79 28.65
C ASN A 280 50.41 1.59 29.60
N LYS A 281 51.33 1.69 30.56
CA LYS A 281 51.60 0.65 31.56
C LYS A 281 50.35 0.22 32.38
N PRO A 282 49.46 1.12 32.84
CA PRO A 282 48.27 0.71 33.59
C PRO A 282 47.32 -0.17 32.79
N LEU A 283 47.17 0.10 31.49
CA LEU A 283 46.32 -0.70 30.61
C LEU A 283 47.00 -2.03 30.24
N ALA A 284 48.32 -2.02 29.99
CA ALA A 284 49.11 -3.23 29.78
C ALA A 284 48.97 -4.21 30.95
N ARG A 285 49.10 -3.73 32.20
CA ARG A 285 48.88 -4.53 33.40
C ARG A 285 47.45 -5.08 33.48
N ALA A 286 46.44 -4.26 33.20
CA ALA A 286 45.05 -4.70 33.23
C ALA A 286 44.75 -5.81 32.20
N VAL A 287 45.33 -5.73 31.01
CA VAL A 287 45.21 -6.76 29.96
C VAL A 287 45.98 -8.03 30.34
N LEU A 288 47.17 -7.90 30.95
CA LEU A 288 47.94 -9.05 31.46
C LEU A 288 47.24 -9.79 32.61
N LEU A 289 46.55 -9.07 33.49
CA LEU A 289 45.75 -9.70 34.55
C LEU A 289 44.69 -10.61 33.93
N GLN A 290 44.01 -10.15 32.88
CA GLN A 290 43.09 -11.00 32.15
C GLN A 290 43.78 -12.19 31.47
N ALA A 291 44.99 -12.01 30.93
CA ALA A 291 45.74 -13.11 30.34
C ALA A 291 46.06 -14.18 31.40
N SER A 292 46.41 -13.75 32.61
CA SER A 292 46.62 -14.62 33.76
C SER A 292 45.35 -15.37 34.16
N ASP A 293 44.19 -14.72 34.12
CA ASP A 293 42.90 -15.36 34.45
C ASP A 293 42.57 -16.51 33.48
N PHE A 294 42.91 -16.39 32.19
CA PHE A 294 42.72 -17.48 31.21
C PHE A 294 43.64 -18.68 31.45
N ILE A 295 44.89 -18.43 31.84
CA ILE A 295 45.91 -19.46 32.11
C ILE A 295 45.67 -20.16 33.44
N GLY A 296 45.13 -19.45 34.43
CA GLY A 296 44.94 -19.91 35.80
C GLY A 296 46.26 -20.36 36.44
N HIS A 297 46.25 -21.56 37.02
CA HIS A 297 47.38 -22.15 37.76
C HIS A 297 48.35 -22.97 36.89
N SER A 298 48.22 -22.95 35.56
CA SER A 298 49.11 -23.73 34.70
C SER A 298 50.58 -23.25 34.77
N ARG A 299 51.53 -24.17 34.61
CA ARG A 299 52.98 -23.91 34.70
C ARG A 299 53.64 -23.79 33.30
N SER A 300 52.89 -23.32 32.31
CA SER A 300 53.43 -23.16 30.94
C SER A 300 54.47 -22.05 30.89
N ALA A 301 55.35 -22.09 29.88
CA ALA A 301 56.34 -21.02 29.66
C ALA A 301 55.67 -19.65 29.51
N LEU A 302 54.52 -19.60 28.84
CA LEU A 302 53.72 -18.38 28.70
C LEU A 302 53.16 -17.91 30.06
N ALA A 303 52.73 -18.82 30.93
CA ALA A 303 52.25 -18.49 32.28
C ALA A 303 53.33 -17.81 33.11
N GLU A 304 54.56 -18.35 33.08
CA GLU A 304 55.69 -17.73 33.77
C GLU A 304 56.06 -16.37 33.19
N GLN A 305 56.01 -16.21 31.86
CA GLN A 305 56.19 -14.91 31.22
C GLN A 305 55.13 -13.89 31.65
N ILE A 306 53.86 -14.28 31.71
CA ILE A 306 52.77 -13.41 32.16
C ILE A 306 52.99 -13.00 33.62
N ARG A 307 53.32 -13.94 34.51
CA ARG A 307 53.60 -13.66 35.93
C ARG A 307 54.81 -12.74 36.11
N ALA A 308 55.88 -12.97 35.35
CA ALA A 308 57.08 -12.13 35.37
C ALA A 308 56.77 -10.69 34.94
N ASN A 309 56.03 -10.51 33.84
CA ASN A 309 55.63 -9.18 33.37
C ASN A 309 54.64 -8.49 34.31
N LEU A 310 53.73 -9.24 34.94
CA LEU A 310 52.84 -8.69 35.98
C LEU A 310 53.61 -8.15 37.17
N ARG A 311 54.62 -8.89 37.68
CA ARG A 311 55.50 -8.42 38.75
C ARG A 311 56.28 -7.17 38.33
N ARG A 312 56.79 -7.13 37.08
CA ARG A 312 57.50 -5.95 36.55
C ARG A 312 56.62 -4.71 36.45
N LEU A 313 55.36 -4.90 36.05
CA LEU A 313 54.40 -3.81 35.84
C LEU A 313 53.63 -3.43 37.11
N ASP A 314 53.92 -4.07 38.24
CA ASP A 314 53.25 -3.79 39.50
C ASP A 314 53.72 -2.45 40.07
N THR A 315 52.88 -1.43 39.98
CA THR A 315 53.17 -0.07 40.45
C THR A 315 52.62 0.20 41.85
N GLY A 316 52.12 -0.81 42.56
CA GLY A 316 51.44 -0.68 43.87
C GLY A 316 50.06 0.00 43.81
N GLN A 317 49.71 0.64 42.69
CA GLN A 317 48.38 1.21 42.45
C GLN A 317 47.39 0.15 41.94
N PRO A 318 46.08 0.29 42.19
CA PRO A 318 45.08 -0.62 41.65
C PRO A 318 45.10 -0.60 40.12
N ALA A 319 45.02 -1.77 39.49
CA ALA A 319 44.98 -1.86 38.04
C ALA A 319 43.75 -1.12 37.50
N ARG A 320 43.91 -0.45 36.34
CA ARG A 320 42.80 0.26 35.70
C ARG A 320 41.67 -0.73 35.42
N ARG A 321 40.49 -0.51 36.02
CA ARG A 321 39.32 -1.35 35.76
C ARG A 321 38.85 -1.14 34.32
N VAL A 322 39.11 -2.13 33.46
CA VAL A 322 38.58 -2.13 32.09
C VAL A 322 37.21 -2.78 32.13
N ARG A 323 36.21 -2.12 31.54
CA ARG A 323 34.83 -2.61 31.48
C ARG A 323 34.81 -3.95 30.73
N ASP A 324 34.28 -4.99 31.37
CA ASP A 324 34.05 -6.26 30.71
C ASP A 324 32.82 -6.15 29.80
N GLU A 325 33.07 -6.11 28.49
CA GLU A 325 32.02 -6.11 27.47
C GLU A 325 31.53 -7.53 27.11
N TRP A 326 32.25 -8.56 27.55
CA TRP A 326 31.99 -9.97 27.19
C TRP A 326 30.94 -10.65 28.08
N GLN A 327 30.72 -10.16 29.31
CA GLN A 327 29.78 -10.77 30.27
C GLN A 327 28.28 -10.53 29.98
N ARG A 328 27.93 -9.57 29.10
CA ARG A 328 26.53 -9.28 28.77
C ARG A 328 26.11 -9.97 27.47
N VAL A 329 25.66 -11.22 27.59
CA VAL A 329 24.75 -11.79 26.59
C VAL A 329 23.37 -11.18 26.86
N ALA A 330 22.95 -10.23 26.02
CA ALA A 330 21.60 -9.69 26.15
C ALA A 330 20.60 -10.80 25.82
N MET A 331 19.49 -10.90 26.57
CA MET A 331 18.43 -11.88 26.29
C MET A 331 17.97 -11.82 24.83
N LEU A 332 17.89 -10.60 24.27
CA LEU A 332 17.58 -10.36 22.86
C LEU A 332 18.61 -10.98 21.91
N ASP A 333 19.90 -10.92 22.24
CA ASP A 333 20.96 -11.54 21.42
C ASP A 333 20.77 -13.06 21.39
N ALA A 334 20.43 -13.68 22.53
CA ALA A 334 20.15 -15.11 22.61
C ALA A 334 18.90 -15.51 21.80
N LEU A 335 17.83 -14.71 21.87
CA LEU A 335 16.59 -14.94 21.11
C LEU A 335 16.81 -14.95 19.58
N MET A 336 17.72 -14.11 19.08
CA MET A 336 18.03 -14.07 17.65
C MET A 336 18.58 -15.39 17.10
N HIS A 337 19.24 -16.21 17.92
CA HIS A 337 19.69 -17.54 17.49
C HIS A 337 18.55 -18.56 17.38
N LEU A 338 17.42 -18.31 18.05
CA LEU A 338 16.21 -19.14 18.02
C LEU A 338 15.15 -18.62 17.04
N ALA A 339 15.43 -17.52 16.31
CA ALA A 339 14.49 -16.95 15.34
C ALA A 339 13.91 -17.98 14.34
N PRO A 340 14.68 -18.93 13.79
CA PRO A 340 14.11 -19.98 12.92
C PRO A 340 13.04 -20.83 13.60
N VAL A 341 13.20 -21.14 14.90
CA VAL A 341 12.19 -21.88 15.68
C VAL A 341 10.90 -21.07 15.77
N PHE A 342 11.02 -19.78 16.10
CA PHE A 342 9.85 -18.91 16.20
C PHE A 342 9.11 -18.76 14.87
N VAL A 343 9.85 -18.67 13.74
CA VAL A 343 9.24 -18.64 12.40
C VAL A 343 8.48 -19.94 12.11
N VAL A 344 9.07 -21.10 12.42
CA VAL A 344 8.40 -22.40 12.22
C VAL A 344 7.18 -22.53 13.12
N ILE A 345 7.27 -22.17 14.40
CA ILE A 345 6.13 -22.18 15.33
C ILE A 345 5.04 -21.24 14.82
N PHE A 346 5.39 -20.03 14.37
CA PHE A 346 4.42 -19.08 13.84
C PHE A 346 3.75 -19.59 12.56
N ALA A 347 4.51 -20.18 11.64
CA ALA A 347 3.96 -20.81 10.43
C ALA A 347 3.02 -21.98 10.78
N LEU A 348 3.37 -22.81 11.76
CA LEU A 348 2.50 -23.88 12.25
C LEU A 348 1.24 -23.33 12.92
N LEU A 349 1.33 -22.23 13.67
CA LEU A 349 0.18 -21.56 14.25
C LEU A 349 -0.73 -20.93 13.19
N LEU A 350 -0.17 -20.44 12.07
CA LEU A 350 -0.97 -19.98 10.94
C LEU A 350 -1.64 -21.14 10.20
N ALA A 351 -0.93 -22.26 10.02
CA ALA A 351 -1.43 -23.42 9.26
C ALA A 351 -2.41 -24.29 10.05
N PHE A 352 -2.24 -24.39 11.38
CA PHE A 352 -3.00 -25.34 12.22
C PHE A 352 -3.58 -24.69 13.48
N GLY A 353 -3.31 -23.40 13.71
CA GLY A 353 -3.82 -22.71 14.88
C GLY A 353 -5.23 -22.14 14.66
N PRO A 354 -5.80 -21.54 15.72
CA PRO A 354 -7.16 -21.00 15.70
C PRO A 354 -7.37 -19.85 14.69
N ALA A 355 -6.28 -19.22 14.21
CA ALA A 355 -6.31 -18.19 13.19
C ALA A 355 -6.32 -18.75 11.74
N HIS A 356 -6.20 -20.07 11.56
CA HIS A 356 -6.16 -20.68 10.22
C HIS A 356 -7.42 -20.35 9.41
N THR A 357 -8.60 -20.34 10.03
CA THR A 357 -9.87 -19.97 9.38
C THR A 357 -9.84 -18.52 8.88
N TYR A 358 -9.42 -17.57 9.72
CA TYR A 358 -9.30 -16.15 9.35
C TYR A 358 -8.43 -15.94 8.10
N PHE A 359 -7.25 -16.58 8.04
CA PHE A 359 -6.34 -16.43 6.90
C PHE A 359 -6.76 -17.22 5.65
N SER A 360 -7.47 -18.34 5.81
CA SER A 360 -7.87 -19.18 4.68
C SER A 360 -9.19 -18.78 4.03
N THR A 361 -10.16 -18.24 4.79
CA THR A 361 -11.50 -17.92 4.26
C THR A 361 -11.81 -16.43 4.26
N GLU A 362 -11.51 -15.70 5.34
CA GLU A 362 -11.94 -14.31 5.50
C GLU A 362 -11.00 -13.33 4.77
N PHE A 363 -9.68 -13.51 4.91
CA PHE A 363 -8.69 -12.65 4.27
C PHE A 363 -8.77 -12.63 2.73
N PRO A 364 -8.89 -13.78 2.03
CA PRO A 364 -9.05 -13.78 0.58
C PRO A 364 -10.35 -13.12 0.10
N GLY A 365 -11.43 -13.23 0.88
CA GLY A 365 -12.70 -12.55 0.59
C GLY A 365 -12.56 -11.03 0.62
N GLN A 366 -11.90 -10.51 1.65
CA GLN A 366 -11.68 -9.07 1.81
C GLN A 366 -10.76 -8.49 0.73
N VAL A 367 -9.73 -9.23 0.33
CA VAL A 367 -8.84 -8.85 -0.78
C VAL A 367 -9.60 -8.86 -2.11
N ARG A 368 -10.44 -9.86 -2.39
CA ARG A 368 -11.28 -9.90 -3.60
C ARG A 368 -12.23 -8.71 -3.68
N HIS A 369 -12.91 -8.36 -2.58
CA HIS A 369 -13.77 -7.18 -2.56
C HIS A 369 -13.00 -5.90 -2.84
N THR A 370 -11.84 -5.73 -2.23
CA THR A 370 -11.01 -4.53 -2.44
C THR A 370 -10.53 -4.42 -3.88
N ILE A 371 -10.10 -5.53 -4.49
CA ILE A 371 -9.66 -5.56 -5.89
C ILE A 371 -10.82 -5.27 -6.85
N ALA A 372 -12.01 -5.81 -6.58
CA ALA A 372 -13.21 -5.53 -7.38
C ALA A 372 -13.56 -4.04 -7.34
N THR A 373 -13.61 -3.44 -6.15
CA THR A 373 -13.90 -2.00 -6.01
C THR A 373 -12.87 -1.11 -6.69
N ILE A 374 -11.60 -1.52 -6.71
CA ILE A 374 -10.55 -0.78 -7.44
C ILE A 374 -10.74 -0.92 -8.95
N ARG A 375 -11.07 -2.12 -9.45
CA ARG A 375 -11.37 -2.34 -10.87
C ARG A 375 -12.53 -1.46 -11.33
N ASP A 376 -13.65 -1.50 -10.62
CA ASP A 376 -14.85 -0.74 -10.99
C ASP A 376 -14.56 0.76 -11.05
N LYS A 377 -13.80 1.29 -10.07
CA LYS A 377 -13.37 2.70 -10.07
C LYS A 377 -12.41 3.06 -11.20
N VAL A 378 -11.62 2.11 -11.69
CA VAL A 378 -10.68 2.32 -12.81
C VAL A 378 -11.43 2.25 -14.14
N GLU A 379 -12.42 1.36 -14.27
CA GLU A 379 -13.32 1.26 -15.42
C GLU A 379 -14.08 2.59 -15.65
N ASP A 380 -14.60 3.18 -14.57
CA ASP A 380 -15.29 4.49 -14.56
C ASP A 380 -14.40 5.67 -14.95
N LEU A 381 -13.07 5.54 -14.80
CA LEU A 381 -12.11 6.61 -15.14
C LEU A 381 -11.56 6.49 -16.56
N ILE A 382 -11.60 5.30 -17.16
CA ILE A 382 -11.04 5.03 -18.49
C ILE A 382 -12.08 5.25 -19.59
N THR A 383 -13.36 5.04 -19.30
CA THR A 383 -14.43 5.18 -20.28
C THR A 383 -15.17 6.50 -20.04
N PRO A 384 -15.02 7.54 -20.88
CA PRO A 384 -15.90 8.70 -20.79
C PRO A 384 -17.34 8.22 -21.04
N GLN A 385 -18.20 8.37 -20.04
CA GLN A 385 -19.62 8.02 -20.05
C GLN A 385 -20.35 8.78 -21.16
N THR A 386 -20.27 8.28 -22.39
CA THR A 386 -21.15 8.65 -23.49
C THR A 386 -22.26 7.62 -23.50
N ASP A 387 -23.49 8.05 -23.21
CA ASP A 387 -24.66 7.17 -23.26
C ASP A 387 -24.72 6.45 -24.62
N PRO A 388 -24.94 5.12 -24.64
CA PRO A 388 -25.02 4.37 -25.89
C PRO A 388 -26.31 4.74 -26.64
N TYR A 389 -26.21 4.78 -27.96
CA TYR A 389 -27.33 4.89 -28.88
C TYR A 389 -27.25 3.74 -29.86
N TYR A 390 -28.39 3.27 -30.36
CA TYR A 390 -28.43 2.25 -31.41
C TYR A 390 -29.09 2.76 -32.69
N VAL A 391 -28.73 2.15 -33.81
CA VAL A 391 -29.29 2.43 -35.13
C VAL A 391 -30.66 1.77 -35.29
N ASP A 392 -31.73 2.53 -35.54
CA ASP A 392 -33.09 1.98 -35.76
C ASP A 392 -33.40 1.68 -37.25
N GLN A 393 -32.62 2.24 -38.18
CA GLN A 393 -32.77 1.97 -39.61
C GLN A 393 -32.09 0.66 -40.02
N GLN A 394 -32.52 0.08 -41.14
CA GLN A 394 -31.91 -1.15 -41.66
C GLN A 394 -30.42 -0.93 -41.98
N PHE A 395 -30.10 0.22 -42.57
CA PHE A 395 -28.74 0.67 -42.83
C PHE A 395 -28.63 2.18 -42.55
N LEU A 396 -27.54 2.60 -41.89
CA LEU A 396 -27.24 4.01 -41.65
C LEU A 396 -25.85 4.36 -42.17
N ASN A 397 -25.76 5.36 -43.04
CA ASN A 397 -24.48 5.77 -43.65
C ASN A 397 -23.62 6.56 -42.65
N LEU A 398 -22.45 6.03 -42.33
CA LEU A 398 -21.39 6.72 -41.57
C LEU A 398 -20.48 7.47 -42.54
N ARG A 399 -20.45 8.80 -42.44
CA ARG A 399 -19.70 9.69 -43.36
C ARG A 399 -18.51 10.36 -42.69
N THR A 400 -17.55 10.79 -43.49
CA THR A 400 -16.36 11.54 -43.02
C THR A 400 -16.69 12.96 -42.52
N GLY A 401 -17.85 13.53 -42.90
CA GLY A 401 -18.26 14.88 -42.53
C GLY A 401 -19.76 15.07 -42.43
N ALA A 402 -20.18 16.20 -41.85
CA ALA A 402 -21.59 16.54 -41.61
C ALA A 402 -22.32 16.94 -42.90
N GLY A 403 -22.81 15.96 -43.66
CA GLY A 403 -23.59 16.21 -44.87
C GLY A 403 -23.54 15.08 -45.90
N ILE A 404 -24.52 15.09 -46.81
CA ILE A 404 -24.65 14.10 -47.90
C ILE A 404 -23.49 14.21 -48.91
N LYS A 405 -22.83 15.37 -49.02
CA LYS A 405 -21.72 15.58 -49.95
C LYS A 405 -20.43 14.87 -49.54
N PHE A 406 -20.34 14.39 -48.30
CA PHE A 406 -19.16 13.73 -47.79
C PHE A 406 -19.20 12.23 -48.10
N PRO A 407 -18.07 11.60 -48.43
CA PRO A 407 -18.03 10.18 -48.78
C PRO A 407 -18.48 9.28 -47.63
N ILE A 408 -19.16 8.19 -47.98
CA ILE A 408 -19.59 7.14 -47.05
C ILE A 408 -18.37 6.28 -46.69
N MET A 409 -18.07 6.18 -45.40
CA MET A 409 -17.02 5.30 -44.88
C MET A 409 -17.53 3.88 -44.69
N ARG A 410 -18.72 3.75 -44.08
CA ARG A 410 -19.34 2.46 -43.76
C ARG A 410 -20.85 2.59 -43.63
N GLN A 411 -21.58 1.50 -43.84
CA GLN A 411 -22.99 1.39 -43.48
C GLN A 411 -23.10 0.65 -42.15
N LEU A 412 -23.70 1.31 -41.16
CA LEU A 412 -24.04 0.72 -39.87
C LEU A 412 -25.32 -0.09 -40.03
N SER A 413 -25.37 -1.25 -39.39
CA SER A 413 -26.56 -2.12 -39.44
C SER A 413 -27.56 -1.74 -38.35
N ARG A 414 -28.83 -2.15 -38.51
CA ARG A 414 -29.82 -2.01 -37.44
C ARG A 414 -29.33 -2.65 -36.14
N PHE A 415 -29.59 -1.98 -35.02
CA PHE A 415 -29.15 -2.35 -33.67
C PHE A 415 -27.64 -2.28 -33.43
N GLU A 416 -26.86 -1.69 -34.34
CA GLU A 416 -25.46 -1.42 -34.05
C GLU A 416 -25.35 -0.27 -33.05
N THR A 417 -24.55 -0.45 -31.99
CA THR A 417 -24.35 0.55 -30.94
C THR A 417 -23.29 1.58 -31.34
N VAL A 418 -23.59 2.85 -31.08
CA VAL A 418 -22.72 3.99 -31.29
C VAL A 418 -22.73 4.93 -30.09
N PHE A 419 -21.66 5.70 -29.94
CA PHE A 419 -21.45 6.61 -28.83
C PHE A 419 -21.34 8.05 -29.34
N LEU A 420 -22.08 8.99 -28.76
CA LEU A 420 -22.05 10.38 -29.19
C LEU A 420 -20.75 11.08 -28.73
N ILE A 421 -19.94 11.61 -29.65
CA ILE A 421 -18.66 12.29 -29.31
C ILE A 421 -18.73 13.81 -29.50
N GLY A 422 -19.80 14.34 -30.12
CA GLY A 422 -19.86 15.76 -30.45
C GLY A 422 -21.27 16.33 -30.52
N GLU A 423 -21.35 17.65 -30.62
CA GLU A 423 -22.61 18.38 -30.72
C GLU A 423 -23.29 18.20 -32.08
N ASN A 424 -24.62 18.29 -32.08
CA ASN A 424 -25.45 18.11 -33.27
C ASN A 424 -25.30 19.31 -34.23
N GLN A 425 -24.87 19.05 -35.47
CA GLN A 425 -24.83 20.02 -36.56
C GLN A 425 -26.04 19.80 -37.48
N ASN A 426 -27.16 20.48 -37.19
CA ASN A 426 -28.46 20.34 -37.87
C ASN A 426 -29.12 18.96 -37.67
N PHE A 427 -28.86 18.03 -38.59
CA PHE A 427 -29.32 16.63 -38.58
C PHE A 427 -28.16 15.63 -38.45
N TRP A 428 -26.91 16.11 -38.48
CA TRP A 428 -25.73 15.27 -38.47
C TRP A 428 -25.08 15.32 -37.09
N ILE A 429 -24.81 14.15 -36.52
CA ILE A 429 -24.14 14.03 -35.23
C ILE A 429 -22.88 13.20 -35.37
N ARG A 430 -21.83 13.59 -34.65
CA ARG A 430 -20.56 12.87 -34.64
C ARG A 430 -20.64 11.72 -33.64
N VAL A 431 -20.38 10.51 -34.12
CA VAL A 431 -20.47 9.28 -33.34
C VAL A 431 -19.19 8.46 -33.42
N LYS A 432 -18.97 7.62 -32.40
CA LYS A 432 -17.99 6.55 -32.36
C LYS A 432 -18.70 5.22 -32.47
N THR A 433 -18.21 4.32 -33.30
CA THR A 433 -18.68 2.93 -33.33
C THR A 433 -17.97 2.10 -32.24
N GLU A 434 -18.51 0.95 -31.86
CA GLU A 434 -17.80 0.00 -30.97
C GLU A 434 -16.44 -0.45 -31.54
N LEU A 435 -16.31 -0.42 -32.86
CA LEU A 435 -15.07 -0.72 -33.57
C LEU A 435 -14.05 0.42 -33.52
N GLY A 436 -14.39 1.54 -32.89
CA GLY A 436 -13.52 2.70 -32.71
C GLY A 436 -13.46 3.64 -33.91
N GLU A 437 -14.38 3.52 -34.86
CA GLU A 437 -14.48 4.41 -36.02
C GLU A 437 -15.24 5.69 -35.64
N ASP A 438 -14.68 6.85 -36.00
CA ASP A 438 -15.32 8.14 -35.74
C ASP A 438 -15.89 8.71 -37.05
N GLY A 439 -17.18 9.07 -37.07
CA GLY A 439 -17.80 9.66 -38.25
C GLY A 439 -19.10 10.41 -37.95
N TYR A 440 -19.78 10.86 -38.99
CA TYR A 440 -21.05 11.57 -38.91
C TYR A 440 -22.19 10.71 -39.44
N VAL A 441 -23.28 10.64 -38.68
CA VAL A 441 -24.51 9.94 -39.05
C VAL A 441 -25.70 10.86 -38.91
N ASN A 442 -26.83 10.47 -39.48
CA ASN A 442 -28.10 11.14 -39.26
C ASN A 442 -28.60 10.88 -37.82
N ALA A 443 -28.81 11.94 -37.05
CA ALA A 443 -29.23 11.86 -35.66
C ALA A 443 -30.65 11.30 -35.48
N ASP A 444 -31.54 11.44 -36.47
CA ASP A 444 -32.90 10.91 -36.40
C ASP A 444 -32.96 9.38 -36.54
N ALA A 445 -31.87 8.76 -37.01
CA ALA A 445 -31.74 7.30 -37.09
C ALA A 445 -31.20 6.65 -35.81
N LEU A 446 -30.91 7.45 -34.77
CA LEU A 446 -30.36 7.01 -33.50
C LEU A 446 -31.41 7.04 -32.39
N VAL A 447 -31.45 5.96 -31.60
CA VAL A 447 -32.33 5.84 -30.43
C VAL A 447 -31.46 5.58 -29.20
N PRO A 448 -31.69 6.26 -28.06
CA PRO A 448 -30.92 6.03 -26.84
C PRO A 448 -31.12 4.60 -26.34
N GLY A 449 -30.03 3.94 -25.97
CA GLY A 449 -30.02 2.57 -25.47
C GLY A 449 -28.92 1.72 -26.10
N ASP A 450 -28.72 0.55 -25.51
CA ASP A 450 -27.83 -0.46 -26.04
C ASP A 450 -28.49 -1.25 -27.18
N GLY A 451 -27.75 -1.42 -28.28
CA GLY A 451 -28.26 -2.09 -29.47
C GLY A 451 -28.54 -3.58 -29.26
N SER A 452 -27.73 -4.26 -28.43
CA SER A 452 -27.96 -5.69 -28.16
C SER A 452 -29.28 -5.93 -27.43
N ALA A 453 -29.58 -5.09 -26.43
CA ALA A 453 -30.87 -5.12 -25.72
C ALA A 453 -32.05 -4.79 -26.64
N ALA A 454 -31.91 -3.76 -27.50
CA ALA A 454 -32.97 -3.37 -28.43
C ALA A 454 -33.25 -4.46 -29.48
N ARG A 455 -32.20 -5.14 -29.96
CA ARG A 455 -32.34 -6.30 -30.86
C ARG A 455 -33.11 -7.44 -30.19
N ASP A 456 -32.73 -7.78 -28.96
CA ASP A 456 -33.34 -8.89 -28.24
C ASP A 456 -34.82 -8.62 -27.93
N GLU A 457 -35.17 -7.38 -27.56
CA GLU A 457 -36.57 -6.94 -27.40
C GLU A 457 -37.35 -7.01 -28.72
N TRP A 458 -36.77 -6.48 -29.80
CA TRP A 458 -37.40 -6.55 -31.13
C TRP A 458 -37.62 -8.00 -31.58
N CYS A 459 -36.66 -8.88 -31.31
CA CYS A 459 -36.77 -10.29 -31.64
C CYS A 459 -37.81 -11.04 -30.80
N ALA A 460 -37.95 -10.70 -29.52
CA ALA A 460 -39.01 -11.24 -28.67
C ALA A 460 -40.41 -10.88 -29.21
N GLN A 461 -40.58 -9.67 -29.76
CA GLN A 461 -41.85 -9.21 -30.32
C GLN A 461 -42.14 -9.78 -31.71
N ASN A 462 -41.10 -9.95 -32.55
CA ASN A 462 -41.24 -10.32 -33.96
C ASN A 462 -40.96 -11.81 -34.25
N LYS A 463 -40.65 -12.61 -33.21
CA LYS A 463 -40.32 -14.04 -33.33
C LYS A 463 -39.19 -14.26 -34.35
N CYS A 464 -38.04 -13.64 -34.10
CA CYS A 464 -36.82 -14.00 -34.85
C CYS A 464 -36.53 -15.50 -34.65
N ASP A 465 -36.13 -16.17 -35.72
CA ASP A 465 -35.65 -17.56 -35.69
C ASP A 465 -34.21 -17.67 -35.16
#